data_AF-A0A9P8UHL4-F1
#
_entry.id   AF-A0A9P8UHL4-F1
#
_cell.length_a   1.000
_cell.length_b   1.000
_cell.length_c   1.000
_cell.angle_alpha   90.00
_cell.angle_beta   90.00
_cell.angle_gamma   90.00
#
_symmetry.space_group_name_H-M   'P 1'
#
loop_
_entity.id
_entity.type
_entity.pdbx_description
1 polymer ?
#
loop_
_entity_poly.entity_id
_entity_poly.type
_entity_poly.pdbx_seq_one_letter_code
_entity_poly.pdbx_strand_id
1 'polypeptide(L)'
;MDYSTKNSQRPSHTKSAWDPDVVLELIHPMRGCYRCTGYAPSKGRRCMNQVGSFGNGRAMLDRLSRGDINEAIRSPDMEDAACLTLCYLHKDQAGDVSRRWLLLLKKWASQNGRAPSASRYSSTKANSRPSVAPTWKTESGEFENVRFNQEDDLHQSIEDLLSEQLGQKSHESKRLRAQLRLLAKILAERERQEQLKREQEACDEKERMQKEKEKHEREARNKAESERKEREAKKEQRERTAQEKAAREAEAWARSWEQYTDAWDNIKNPKSKQVSRTIGHAPSNDAGCVSTKLRLSPLLKGIFLGP
;
A
#
# COMPACT_ATOMS: atom_id res chain seq x y z
N MET A 1 31.47 -16.08 1.45
CA MET A 1 30.49 -15.82 0.39
C MET A 1 30.91 -14.54 -0.29
N ASP A 2 31.80 -14.68 -1.26
CA ASP A 2 32.32 -13.58 -2.05
C ASP A 2 31.26 -13.19 -3.06
N TYR A 3 30.64 -12.02 -2.85
CA TYR A 3 29.80 -11.39 -3.85
C TYR A 3 30.70 -10.91 -4.97
N SER A 4 31.00 -11.82 -5.89
CA SER A 4 31.55 -11.52 -7.21
C SER A 4 30.60 -10.52 -7.89
N THR A 5 30.91 -9.24 -7.75
CA THR A 5 30.35 -8.13 -8.51
C THR A 5 30.73 -8.37 -9.96
N LYS A 6 29.91 -9.18 -10.64
CA LYS A 6 29.90 -9.28 -12.09
C LYS A 6 29.63 -7.88 -12.61
N ASN A 7 30.73 -7.24 -12.96
CA ASN A 7 30.85 -5.95 -13.60
C ASN A 7 30.11 -6.03 -14.93
N SER A 8 28.78 -5.85 -14.88
CA SER A 8 27.99 -5.59 -16.06
C SER A 8 28.49 -4.26 -16.58
N GLN A 9 29.40 -4.32 -17.54
CA GLN A 9 29.76 -3.19 -18.38
C GLN A 9 28.46 -2.68 -18.99
N ARG A 10 27.83 -1.72 -18.31
CA ARG A 10 26.72 -0.96 -18.86
C ARG A 10 27.25 -0.33 -20.15
N PRO A 11 26.49 -0.38 -21.26
CA PRO A 11 26.88 0.27 -22.50
C PRO A 11 27.25 1.72 -22.17
N SER A 12 28.42 2.17 -22.63
CA SER A 12 28.98 3.49 -22.35
C SER A 12 28.03 4.56 -22.89
N HIS A 13 27.06 4.93 -22.05
CA HIS A 13 26.15 6.02 -22.29
C HIS A 13 26.96 7.29 -22.47
N THR A 14 26.55 8.10 -23.44
CA THR A 14 26.94 9.50 -23.63
C THR A 14 27.38 10.13 -22.32
N LYS A 15 28.63 10.62 -22.25
CA LYS A 15 29.26 11.17 -21.03
C LYS A 15 28.27 12.07 -20.29
N SER A 16 27.65 11.56 -19.22
CA SER A 16 26.83 12.38 -18.35
C SER A 16 27.75 13.33 -17.60
N ALA A 17 27.29 14.55 -17.34
CA ALA A 17 28.06 15.53 -16.58
C ALA A 17 28.26 15.07 -15.14
N TRP A 18 27.31 14.28 -14.61
CA TRP A 18 27.35 13.67 -13.29
C TRP A 18 26.63 12.31 -13.28
N ASP A 19 26.90 11.46 -12.29
CA ASP A 19 26.21 10.17 -12.12
C ASP A 19 25.13 10.27 -11.03
N PRO A 20 23.83 10.11 -11.38
CA PRO A 20 22.77 10.20 -10.39
C PRO A 20 22.79 9.11 -9.32
N ASP A 21 23.36 7.93 -9.60
CA ASP A 21 23.46 6.88 -8.56
C ASP A 21 24.35 7.31 -7.40
N VAL A 22 25.51 7.88 -7.76
CA VAL A 22 26.54 8.30 -6.82
C VAL A 22 26.17 9.61 -6.15
N VAL A 23 25.75 10.61 -6.94
CA VAL A 23 25.53 11.97 -6.41
C VAL A 23 24.26 12.06 -5.56
N LEU A 24 23.19 11.35 -5.93
CA LEU A 24 21.90 11.42 -5.23
C LEU A 24 21.68 10.26 -4.25
N GLU A 25 22.69 9.41 -4.06
CA GLU A 25 22.65 8.26 -3.16
C GLU A 25 21.44 7.37 -3.44
N LEU A 26 21.16 7.08 -4.71
CA LEU A 26 19.94 6.32 -5.10
C LEU A 26 20.01 4.85 -4.67
N ILE A 27 21.21 4.28 -4.65
CA ILE A 27 21.43 2.89 -4.24
C ILE A 27 21.34 2.80 -2.70
N HIS A 28 20.50 1.91 -2.19
CA HIS A 28 20.37 1.73 -0.75
C HIS A 28 21.65 1.07 -0.17
N PRO A 29 22.28 1.66 0.86
CA PRO A 29 23.60 1.21 1.34
C PRO A 29 23.60 -0.24 1.86
N MET A 30 22.53 -0.65 2.56
CA MET A 30 22.46 -2.01 3.13
C MET A 30 22.15 -3.13 2.12
N ARG A 31 21.66 -2.80 0.91
CA ARG A 31 21.11 -3.81 -0.01
C ARG A 31 21.74 -3.77 -1.40
N GLY A 32 22.43 -2.69 -1.76
CA GLY A 32 23.03 -2.53 -3.08
C GLY A 32 21.99 -2.48 -4.21
N CYS A 33 20.74 -2.17 -3.92
CA CYS A 33 19.66 -2.11 -4.90
C CYS A 33 18.78 -0.86 -4.72
N TYR A 34 18.03 -0.54 -5.78
CA TYR A 34 17.09 0.58 -5.78
C TYR A 34 15.89 0.27 -4.89
N ARG A 35 15.60 1.23 -4.01
CA ARG A 35 14.49 1.21 -3.05
C ARG A 35 13.89 2.60 -2.94
N CYS A 36 12.76 2.68 -2.25
CA CYS A 36 12.12 3.95 -1.91
C CYS A 36 13.15 4.91 -1.30
N THR A 37 13.20 6.12 -1.86
CA THR A 37 14.19 7.12 -1.46
C THR A 37 13.82 7.84 -0.16
N GLY A 38 12.55 7.74 0.24
CA GLY A 38 11.96 8.39 1.42
C GLY A 38 12.43 7.83 2.75
N TYR A 39 12.22 8.61 3.80
CA TYR A 39 12.59 8.30 5.17
C TYR A 39 11.39 7.69 5.91
N ALA A 40 11.60 6.59 6.63
CA ALA A 40 10.58 5.94 7.44
C ALA A 40 10.80 6.29 8.93
N PRO A 41 10.08 7.25 9.51
CA PRO A 41 10.34 7.73 10.88
C PRO A 41 10.22 6.62 11.92
N SER A 42 9.24 5.73 11.75
CA SER A 42 9.01 4.59 12.65
C SER A 42 10.17 3.61 12.73
N LYS A 43 11.10 3.64 11.77
CA LYS A 43 12.29 2.77 11.73
C LYS A 43 13.60 3.54 11.81
N GLY A 44 13.56 4.87 11.90
CA GLY A 44 14.76 5.71 11.99
C GLY A 44 15.72 5.58 10.80
N ARG A 45 15.22 5.21 9.61
CA ARG A 45 16.07 4.88 8.44
C ARG A 45 15.34 5.09 7.11
N ARG A 46 16.06 4.98 6.00
CA ARG A 46 15.48 4.99 4.64
C ARG A 46 14.49 3.83 4.45
N CYS A 47 13.41 4.08 3.74
CA CYS A 47 12.40 3.08 3.44
C CYS A 47 13.01 1.91 2.62
N MET A 48 12.62 0.68 2.97
CA MET A 48 13.07 -0.53 2.28
C MET A 48 12.09 -1.08 1.25
N ASN A 49 10.97 -0.39 1.02
CA ASN A 49 9.96 -0.82 0.07
C ASN A 49 10.47 -0.69 -1.37
N GLN A 50 10.02 -1.61 -2.22
CA GLN A 50 10.22 -1.51 -3.67
C GLN A 50 9.33 -0.41 -4.25
N VAL A 51 9.80 0.18 -5.35
CA VAL A 51 9.08 1.23 -6.06
C VAL A 51 8.87 0.77 -7.49
N GLY A 52 7.61 0.53 -7.86
CA GLY A 52 7.26 0.03 -9.19
C GLY A 52 7.65 1.01 -10.31
N SER A 53 7.57 2.32 -10.03
CA SER A 53 7.89 3.40 -10.98
C SER A 53 9.35 3.84 -10.97
N PHE A 54 10.25 3.13 -10.27
CA PHE A 54 11.63 3.58 -10.10
C PHE A 54 12.37 3.77 -11.44
N GLY A 55 12.09 2.90 -12.42
CA GLY A 55 12.68 3.00 -13.76
C GLY A 55 12.37 4.33 -14.46
N ASN A 56 11.14 4.84 -14.32
CA ASN A 56 10.73 6.13 -14.90
C ASN A 56 11.43 7.30 -14.21
N GLY A 57 11.49 7.26 -12.87
CA GLY A 57 12.25 8.25 -12.10
C GLY A 57 13.73 8.24 -12.47
N ARG A 58 14.32 7.05 -12.64
CA ARG A 58 15.70 6.89 -13.08
C ARG A 58 15.95 7.46 -14.47
N ALA A 59 15.08 7.17 -15.44
CA ALA A 59 15.20 7.71 -16.79
C ALA A 59 15.14 9.25 -16.82
N MET A 60 14.32 9.84 -15.94
CA MET A 60 14.24 11.29 -15.77
C MET A 60 15.54 11.87 -15.19
N LEU A 61 16.10 11.24 -14.15
CA LEU A 61 17.40 11.62 -13.59
C LEU A 61 18.55 11.44 -14.59
N ASP A 62 18.54 10.37 -15.39
CA ASP A 62 19.51 10.13 -16.46
C ASP A 62 19.39 11.14 -17.61
N ARG A 63 18.23 11.76 -17.79
CA ARG A 63 18.05 12.88 -18.74
C ARG A 63 18.65 14.16 -18.17
N LEU A 64 18.32 14.48 -16.91
CA LEU A 64 18.87 15.65 -16.21
C LEU A 64 20.39 15.59 -16.06
N SER A 65 20.96 14.40 -15.91
CA SER A 65 22.40 14.21 -15.74
C SER A 65 23.24 14.44 -17.00
N ARG A 66 22.59 14.50 -18.17
CA ARG A 66 23.25 14.85 -19.44
C ARG A 66 23.42 16.36 -19.63
N GLY A 67 22.63 17.17 -18.91
CA GLY A 67 22.69 18.64 -18.97
C GLY A 67 23.68 19.24 -17.97
N ASP A 68 23.71 20.56 -17.88
CA ASP A 68 24.47 21.26 -16.85
C ASP A 68 23.84 21.05 -15.47
N ILE A 69 24.67 20.95 -14.44
CA ILE A 69 24.19 20.73 -13.07
C ILE A 69 23.31 21.89 -12.57
N ASN A 70 23.58 23.13 -12.99
CA ASN A 70 22.78 24.27 -12.59
C ASN A 70 21.43 24.33 -13.31
N GLU A 71 21.31 23.70 -14.48
CA GLU A 71 20.04 23.48 -15.16
C GLU A 71 19.22 22.42 -14.40
N ALA A 72 19.84 21.29 -14.05
CA ALA A 72 19.20 20.25 -13.26
C ALA A 72 18.70 20.77 -11.90
N ILE A 73 19.47 21.62 -11.21
CA ILE A 73 19.08 22.23 -9.92
C ILE A 73 17.83 23.12 -10.04
N ARG A 74 17.60 23.76 -11.18
CA ARG A 74 16.46 24.66 -11.42
C ARG A 74 15.27 23.96 -12.05
N SER A 75 15.44 22.72 -12.51
CA SER A 75 14.41 21.99 -13.23
C SER A 75 13.30 21.49 -12.30
N PRO A 76 12.01 21.70 -12.63
CA PRO A 76 10.90 21.12 -11.88
C PRO A 76 10.91 19.58 -11.96
N ASP A 77 11.51 18.99 -13.01
CA ASP A 77 11.64 17.55 -13.19
C ASP A 77 12.36 16.86 -12.01
N MET A 78 13.11 17.60 -11.19
CA MET A 78 13.74 17.03 -9.99
C MET A 78 12.73 16.56 -8.94
N GLU A 79 11.62 17.28 -8.77
CA GLU A 79 10.56 16.89 -7.84
C GLU A 79 9.70 15.76 -8.40
N ASP A 80 9.41 15.80 -9.70
CA ASP A 80 8.72 14.70 -10.38
C ASP A 80 9.52 13.41 -10.33
N ALA A 81 10.83 13.48 -10.57
CA ALA A 81 11.73 12.35 -10.40
C ALA A 81 11.73 11.83 -8.96
N ALA A 82 11.75 12.72 -7.96
CA ALA A 82 11.68 12.33 -6.55
C ALA A 82 10.38 11.57 -6.26
N CYS A 83 9.23 12.09 -6.70
CA CYS A 83 7.92 11.44 -6.58
C CYS A 83 7.91 10.02 -7.18
N LEU A 84 8.51 9.85 -8.36
CA LEU A 84 8.58 8.55 -9.05
C LEU A 84 9.52 7.53 -8.37
N THR A 85 10.46 7.99 -7.54
CA THR A 85 11.36 7.13 -6.75
C THR A 85 10.85 6.83 -5.33
N LEU A 86 9.65 7.29 -4.99
CA LEU A 86 9.00 7.06 -3.70
C LEU A 86 7.92 5.97 -3.80
N CYS A 87 7.75 5.20 -2.73
CA CYS A 87 6.65 4.24 -2.64
C CYS A 87 5.36 4.96 -2.23
N TYR A 88 4.22 4.27 -2.36
CA TYR A 88 2.90 4.85 -2.07
C TYR A 88 2.74 5.42 -0.65
N LEU A 89 3.52 4.93 0.33
CA LEU A 89 3.49 5.39 1.72
C LEU A 89 4.30 6.67 1.99
N HIS A 90 5.15 7.11 1.05
CA HIS A 90 6.05 8.24 1.25
C HIS A 90 5.95 9.26 0.10
N LYS A 91 4.84 9.27 -0.66
CA LYS A 91 4.68 10.19 -1.80
C LYS A 91 4.67 11.66 -1.39
N ASP A 92 4.18 11.95 -0.19
CA ASP A 92 4.19 13.26 0.46
C ASP A 92 5.61 13.80 0.72
N GLN A 93 6.62 12.93 0.74
CA GLN A 93 8.02 13.32 0.95
C GLN A 93 8.75 13.76 -0.33
N ALA A 94 8.06 13.84 -1.47
CA ALA A 94 8.68 14.19 -2.75
C ALA A 94 9.45 15.53 -2.69
N GLY A 95 8.82 16.57 -2.12
CA GLY A 95 9.46 17.88 -1.95
C GLY A 95 10.65 17.88 -0.98
N ASP A 96 10.64 17.04 0.06
CA ASP A 96 11.78 16.91 0.98
C ASP A 96 12.96 16.19 0.32
N VAL A 97 12.68 15.11 -0.40
CA VAL A 97 13.69 14.35 -1.14
C VAL A 97 14.31 15.21 -2.24
N SER A 98 13.50 15.96 -2.99
CA SER A 98 14.00 16.87 -4.02
C SER A 98 14.91 17.95 -3.41
N ARG A 99 14.50 18.61 -2.32
CA ARG A 99 15.34 19.59 -1.59
C ARG A 99 16.68 18.98 -1.15
N ARG A 100 16.68 17.77 -0.60
CA ARG A 100 17.91 17.06 -0.22
C ARG A 100 18.81 16.82 -1.43
N TRP A 101 18.24 16.35 -2.54
CA TRP A 101 18.99 16.14 -3.79
C TRP A 101 19.61 17.42 -4.34
N LEU A 102 18.89 18.54 -4.28
CA LEU A 102 19.43 19.85 -4.68
C LEU A 102 20.64 20.25 -3.84
N LEU A 103 20.65 19.97 -2.52
CA LEU A 103 21.81 20.21 -1.66
C LEU A 103 23.01 19.31 -2.04
N LEU A 104 22.77 18.05 -2.36
CA LEU A 104 23.82 17.13 -2.81
C LEU A 104 24.42 17.58 -4.14
N LEU A 105 23.60 18.02 -5.10
CA LEU A 105 24.06 18.57 -6.37
C LEU A 105 24.89 19.84 -6.18
N LYS A 106 24.43 20.79 -5.35
CA LYS A 106 25.20 22.02 -5.03
C LYS A 106 26.55 21.70 -4.39
N LYS A 107 26.58 20.73 -3.47
CA LYS A 107 27.82 20.24 -2.84
C LYS A 107 28.76 19.63 -3.89
N TRP A 108 28.23 18.77 -4.76
CA TRP A 108 29.00 18.14 -5.83
C TRP A 108 29.54 19.18 -6.83
N ALA A 109 28.72 20.16 -7.23
CA ALA A 109 29.12 21.26 -8.10
C ALA A 109 30.26 22.09 -7.48
N SER A 110 30.22 22.32 -6.16
CA SER A 110 31.28 23.06 -5.47
C SER A 110 32.61 22.30 -5.43
N GLN A 111 32.55 20.96 -5.40
CA GLN A 111 33.72 20.08 -5.34
C GLN A 111 34.33 19.83 -6.73
N ASN A 112 33.50 19.65 -7.75
CA ASN A 112 33.92 19.23 -9.10
C ASN A 112 33.89 20.37 -10.13
N GLY A 113 33.17 21.46 -9.84
CA GLY A 113 33.02 22.63 -10.71
C GLY A 113 34.19 23.61 -10.65
N ARG A 114 35.20 23.37 -9.81
CA ARG A 114 36.51 23.99 -10.05
C ARG A 114 37.07 23.32 -11.30
N ALA A 115 36.87 23.97 -12.45
CA ALA A 115 37.68 23.72 -13.63
C ALA A 115 39.13 23.55 -13.14
N PRO A 116 39.83 22.46 -13.53
CA PRO A 116 41.19 22.24 -13.09
C PRO A 116 41.92 23.54 -13.36
N SER A 117 42.26 24.26 -12.28
CA SER A 117 42.91 25.56 -12.38
C SER A 117 44.10 25.28 -13.25
N ALA A 118 44.07 25.77 -14.50
CA ALA A 118 45.10 25.51 -15.47
C ALA A 118 46.41 25.75 -14.73
N SER A 119 47.13 24.65 -14.49
CA SER A 119 48.33 24.64 -13.70
C SER A 119 49.18 25.75 -14.24
N ARG A 120 49.37 26.74 -13.37
CA ARG A 120 49.93 28.04 -13.66
C ARG A 120 51.40 27.83 -13.99
N TYR A 121 51.68 27.44 -15.24
CA TYR A 121 53.00 27.56 -15.83
C TYR A 121 53.19 29.04 -16.18
N SER A 122 53.55 29.84 -15.18
CA SER A 122 54.14 31.18 -15.32
C SER A 122 54.73 31.54 -13.96
N SER A 123 56.03 31.32 -13.78
CA SER A 123 57.09 32.25 -14.21
C SER A 123 57.17 33.45 -13.26
N THR A 124 58.14 33.34 -12.35
CA THR A 124 59.01 34.40 -11.81
C THR A 124 58.55 35.87 -11.79
N LYS A 125 58.76 36.46 -10.60
CA LYS A 125 59.26 37.81 -10.28
C LYS A 125 58.29 39.00 -10.11
N ALA A 126 58.78 39.91 -9.25
CA ALA A 126 58.30 41.23 -8.81
C ALA A 126 57.28 41.20 -7.65
N ASN A 127 57.65 41.44 -6.38
CA ASN A 127 58.36 42.57 -5.75
C ASN A 127 57.56 43.89 -5.79
N SER A 128 56.70 44.13 -4.79
CA SER A 128 56.37 45.49 -4.32
C SER A 128 55.63 45.46 -2.97
N ARG A 129 56.07 46.40 -2.12
CA ARG A 129 55.87 46.61 -0.67
C ARG A 129 54.54 47.34 -0.31
N PRO A 130 54.23 47.54 1.00
CA PRO A 130 52.88 47.78 1.54
C PRO A 130 52.49 49.26 1.66
N SER A 131 51.17 49.53 1.74
CA SER A 131 50.58 50.86 1.97
C SER A 131 49.95 50.98 3.37
N VAL A 132 50.13 52.17 3.93
CA VAL A 132 50.04 52.64 5.31
C VAL A 132 48.59 52.79 5.83
N ALA A 133 48.38 52.56 7.13
CA ALA A 133 47.15 52.85 7.87
C ALA A 133 47.21 54.25 8.52
N PRO A 134 46.08 55.00 8.66
CA PRO A 134 46.09 56.33 9.26
C PRO A 134 45.83 56.28 10.78
N THR A 135 46.84 56.68 11.54
CA THR A 135 46.79 57.07 12.95
C THR A 135 46.21 58.47 13.11
N TRP A 136 45.08 58.61 13.78
CA TRP A 136 44.61 59.88 14.33
C TRP A 136 44.90 59.88 15.83
N LYS A 137 45.91 60.67 16.21
CA LYS A 137 46.15 61.08 17.59
C LYS A 137 45.27 62.31 17.84
N THR A 138 44.37 62.22 18.81
CA THR A 138 43.64 63.39 19.32
C THR A 138 44.27 63.79 20.63
N GLU A 139 44.73 65.04 20.65
CA GLU A 139 45.47 65.67 21.73
C GLU A 139 44.57 65.98 22.93
N SER A 140 45.22 65.85 24.08
CA SER A 140 44.80 66.19 25.43
C SER A 140 44.46 67.68 25.58
N GLY A 141 43.25 67.97 26.04
CA GLY A 141 42.86 69.24 26.63
C GLY A 141 42.47 69.02 28.09
N GLU A 142 43.37 69.34 29.01
CA GLU A 142 43.12 69.43 30.44
C GLU A 142 42.26 70.68 30.70
N PHE A 143 40.94 70.52 30.88
CA PHE A 143 40.06 71.57 31.38
C PHE A 143 39.13 71.03 32.47
N GLU A 144 39.19 71.72 33.61
CA GLU A 144 38.17 71.86 34.66
C GLU A 144 37.82 70.65 35.56
N ASN A 145 38.45 70.65 36.73
CA ASN A 145 38.27 69.67 37.81
C ASN A 145 37.62 70.32 39.05
N VAL A 146 36.47 71.00 38.93
CA VAL A 146 35.70 71.55 40.09
C VAL A 146 34.18 71.58 39.85
N ARG A 147 33.59 70.60 39.14
CA ARG A 147 32.12 70.46 39.01
C ARG A 147 31.56 69.03 39.17
N PHE A 148 32.40 68.08 39.57
CA PHE A 148 32.08 66.64 39.49
C PHE A 148 31.15 66.07 40.58
N ASN A 149 30.93 66.75 41.71
CA ASN A 149 30.16 66.13 42.81
C ASN A 149 28.63 66.19 42.66
N GLN A 150 28.07 66.96 41.71
CA GLN A 150 26.61 67.09 41.53
C GLN A 150 26.07 66.27 40.35
N GLU A 151 26.93 65.90 39.41
CA GLU A 151 26.57 65.06 38.26
C GLU A 151 26.52 63.58 38.64
N ASP A 152 27.39 63.14 39.56
CA ASP A 152 27.44 61.75 40.05
C ASP A 152 26.14 61.32 40.77
N ASP A 153 25.54 62.19 41.58
CA ASP A 153 24.26 61.93 42.26
C ASP A 153 23.09 61.79 41.27
N LEU A 154 23.08 62.59 40.19
CA LEU A 154 22.05 62.51 39.15
C LEU A 154 22.23 61.24 38.31
N HIS A 155 23.48 60.87 38.02
CA HIS A 155 23.80 59.64 37.31
C HIS A 155 23.37 58.40 38.11
N GLN A 156 23.63 58.37 39.41
CA GLN A 156 23.18 57.27 40.29
C GLN A 156 21.65 57.15 40.31
N SER A 157 20.92 58.27 40.38
CA SER A 157 19.45 58.26 40.36
C SER A 157 18.88 57.77 39.03
N ILE A 158 19.50 58.11 37.89
CA ILE A 158 19.10 57.60 36.58
C ILE A 158 19.37 56.10 36.47
N GLU A 159 20.50 55.62 36.98
CA GLU A 159 20.88 54.20 36.95
C GLU A 159 19.95 53.33 37.82
N ASP A 160 19.58 53.82 39.01
CA ASP A 160 18.62 53.16 39.89
C ASP A 160 17.23 53.07 39.22
N LEU A 161 16.76 54.14 38.57
CA LEU A 161 15.48 54.16 37.86
C LEU A 161 15.46 53.19 36.67
N LEU A 162 16.56 53.11 35.90
CA LEU A 162 16.69 52.16 34.80
C LEU A 162 16.76 50.71 35.31
N SER A 163 17.46 50.48 36.41
CA SER A 163 17.55 49.16 37.06
C SER A 163 16.18 48.70 37.56
N GLU A 164 15.38 49.59 38.16
CA GLU A 164 14.02 49.28 38.59
C GLU A 164 13.11 48.95 37.39
N GLN A 165 13.18 49.73 36.31
CA GLN A 165 12.40 49.47 35.10
C GLN A 165 12.77 48.14 34.44
N LEU A 166 14.07 47.80 34.39
CA LEU A 166 14.54 46.50 33.89
C LEU A 166 14.08 45.35 34.82
N GLY A 167 14.05 45.57 36.13
CA GLY A 167 13.50 44.65 37.11
C GLY A 167 12.02 44.35 36.87
N GLN A 168 11.19 45.38 36.65
CA GLN A 168 9.77 45.24 36.33
C GLN A 168 9.55 44.47 35.03
N LYS A 169 10.26 44.84 33.94
CA LYS A 169 10.20 44.14 32.65
C LYS A 169 10.64 42.67 32.76
N SER A 170 11.65 42.39 33.58
CA SER A 170 12.12 41.02 33.85
C SER A 170 11.04 40.21 34.58
N HIS A 171 10.35 40.79 35.55
CA HIS A 171 9.26 40.13 36.27
C HIS A 171 8.04 39.85 35.38
N GLU A 172 7.63 40.81 34.54
CA GLU A 172 6.58 40.60 33.54
C GLU A 172 6.94 39.51 32.53
N SER A 173 8.18 39.52 32.03
CA SER A 173 8.69 38.48 31.13
C SER A 173 8.68 37.09 31.79
N LYS A 174 8.97 37.00 33.10
CA LYS A 174 8.86 35.74 33.86
C LYS A 174 7.39 35.30 33.97
N ARG A 175 6.46 36.21 34.26
CA ARG A 175 5.01 35.94 34.35
C ARG A 175 4.45 35.45 33.01
N LEU A 176 4.79 36.11 31.90
CA LEU A 176 4.36 35.70 30.56
C LEU A 176 4.91 34.33 30.18
N ARG A 177 6.19 34.05 30.48
CA ARG A 177 6.77 32.72 30.27
C ARG A 177 6.08 31.63 31.10
N ALA A 178 5.66 31.93 32.32
CA ALA A 178 4.90 31.00 33.15
C ALA A 178 3.51 30.72 32.55
N GLN A 179 2.81 31.75 32.06
CA GLN A 179 1.51 31.59 31.38
C GLN A 179 1.62 30.77 30.10
N LEU A 180 2.64 31.03 29.26
CA LEU A 180 2.88 30.25 28.04
C LEU A 180 3.19 28.78 28.35
N ARG A 181 3.96 28.50 29.41
CA ARG A 181 4.21 27.12 29.86
C ARG A 181 2.93 26.41 30.30
N LEU A 182 2.02 27.12 30.98
CA LEU A 182 0.73 26.55 31.40
C LEU A 182 -0.14 26.23 30.19
N LEU A 183 -0.25 27.16 29.24
CA LEU A 183 -1.02 26.96 28.01
C LEU A 183 -0.46 25.80 27.17
N ALA A 184 0.87 25.69 27.05
CA ALA A 184 1.52 24.57 26.38
C ALA A 184 1.19 23.23 27.06
N LYS A 185 1.14 23.17 28.40
CA LYS A 185 0.73 21.94 29.13
C LYS A 185 -0.73 21.57 28.85
N ILE A 186 -1.64 22.55 28.83
CA ILE A 186 -3.06 22.31 28.54
C ILE A 186 -3.24 21.78 27.12
N LEU A 187 -2.55 22.36 26.13
CA LEU A 187 -2.60 21.89 24.75
C LEU A 187 -2.03 20.48 24.60
N ALA A 188 -0.89 20.19 25.23
CA ALA A 188 -0.29 18.86 25.20
C ALA A 188 -1.19 17.79 25.86
N GLU A 189 -1.89 18.15 26.94
CA GLU A 189 -2.82 17.23 27.59
C GLU A 189 -4.05 16.96 26.73
N ARG A 190 -4.59 18.00 26.07
CA ARG A 190 -5.68 17.82 25.11
C ARG A 190 -5.28 16.94 23.93
N GLU A 191 -4.08 17.14 23.37
CA GLU A 191 -3.57 16.30 22.28
C GLU A 191 -3.44 14.83 22.71
N ARG A 192 -2.97 14.55 23.93
CA ARG A 192 -2.94 13.20 24.48
C ARG A 192 -4.32 12.59 24.61
N GLN A 193 -5.31 13.35 25.09
CA GLN A 193 -6.69 12.87 25.19
C GLN A 193 -7.30 12.56 23.82
N GLU A 194 -7.08 13.42 22.83
CA GLU A 194 -7.52 13.17 21.46
C GLU A 194 -6.82 11.95 20.84
N GLN A 195 -5.54 11.74 21.14
CA GLN A 195 -4.81 10.57 20.68
C GLN A 195 -5.33 9.28 21.33
N LEU A 196 -5.56 9.27 22.64
CA LEU A 196 -6.17 8.12 23.33
C LEU A 196 -7.56 7.80 22.77
N LYS A 197 -8.37 8.82 22.48
CA LYS A 197 -9.68 8.63 21.86
C LYS A 197 -9.57 7.98 20.47
N ARG A 198 -8.64 8.45 19.63
CA ARG A 198 -8.40 7.85 18.30
C ARG A 198 -7.91 6.41 18.39
N GLU A 199 -7.05 6.11 19.36
CA GLU A 199 -6.56 4.75 19.60
C GLU A 199 -7.68 3.81 20.08
N GLN A 200 -8.58 4.31 20.93
CA GLN A 200 -9.77 3.58 21.37
C GLN A 200 -10.74 3.32 20.20
N GLU A 201 -11.09 4.35 19.44
CA GLU A 201 -11.94 4.21 18.25
C GLU A 201 -11.34 3.22 17.22
N ALA A 202 -10.01 3.25 17.03
CA ALA A 202 -9.33 2.30 16.16
C ALA A 202 -9.31 0.86 16.70
N CYS A 203 -9.31 0.67 18.03
CA CYS A 203 -9.42 -0.64 18.66
C CYS A 203 -10.83 -1.20 18.49
N ASP A 204 -11.85 -0.37 18.78
CA ASP A 204 -13.26 -0.74 18.65
C ASP A 204 -13.62 -1.10 17.20
N GLU A 205 -13.14 -0.31 16.23
CA GLU A 205 -13.38 -0.59 14.81
C GLU A 205 -12.73 -1.91 14.37
N LYS A 206 -11.51 -2.22 14.85
CA LYS A 206 -10.87 -3.51 14.58
C LYS A 206 -11.65 -4.67 15.19
N GLU A 207 -12.20 -4.51 16.39
CA GLU A 207 -13.02 -5.53 17.02
C GLU A 207 -14.32 -5.76 16.25
N ARG A 208 -14.98 -4.69 15.78
CA ARG A 208 -16.17 -4.79 14.92
C ARG A 208 -15.88 -5.53 13.62
N MET A 209 -14.78 -5.18 12.95
CA MET A 209 -14.35 -5.86 11.72
C MET A 209 -14.03 -7.34 11.96
N GLN A 210 -13.46 -7.70 13.11
CA GLN A 210 -13.23 -9.10 13.47
C GLN A 210 -14.53 -9.86 13.72
N LYS A 211 -15.47 -9.28 14.47
CA LYS A 211 -16.79 -9.88 14.73
C LYS A 211 -17.58 -10.08 13.45
N GLU A 212 -17.54 -9.12 12.53
CA GLU A 212 -18.21 -9.23 11.24
C GLU A 212 -17.58 -10.33 10.36
N LYS A 213 -16.25 -10.41 10.34
CA LYS A 213 -15.53 -11.48 9.63
C LYS A 213 -15.86 -12.87 10.20
N GLU A 214 -15.89 -13.01 11.52
CA GLU A 214 -16.26 -14.28 12.17
C GLU A 214 -17.71 -14.66 11.87
N LYS A 215 -18.63 -13.69 11.89
CA LYS A 215 -20.04 -13.92 11.52
C LYS A 215 -20.15 -14.40 10.07
N HIS A 216 -19.48 -13.73 9.14
CA HIS A 216 -19.47 -14.12 7.73
C HIS A 216 -18.87 -15.52 7.51
N GLU A 217 -17.78 -15.84 8.20
CA GLU A 217 -17.17 -17.17 8.14
C GLU A 217 -18.12 -18.26 8.70
N ARG A 218 -18.82 -17.98 9.79
CA ARG A 218 -19.81 -18.88 10.39
C ARG A 218 -21.00 -19.11 9.44
N GLU A 219 -21.52 -18.07 8.83
CA GLU A 219 -22.59 -18.16 7.82
C GLU A 219 -22.14 -18.97 6.60
N ALA A 220 -20.90 -18.76 6.12
CA ALA A 220 -20.35 -19.54 5.02
C ALA A 220 -20.20 -21.03 5.36
N ARG A 221 -19.75 -21.37 6.58
CA ARG A 221 -19.68 -22.77 7.05
C ARG A 221 -21.07 -23.41 7.12
N ASN A 222 -22.04 -22.73 7.70
CA ASN A 222 -23.42 -23.22 7.80
C ASN A 222 -24.04 -23.44 6.42
N LYS A 223 -23.82 -22.51 5.49
CA LYS A 223 -24.26 -22.64 4.10
C LYS A 223 -23.63 -23.86 3.42
N ALA A 224 -22.31 -24.01 3.52
CA ALA A 224 -21.60 -25.16 2.95
C ALA A 224 -22.08 -26.50 3.53
N GLU A 225 -22.37 -26.55 4.83
CA GLU A 225 -22.93 -27.75 5.47
C GLU A 225 -24.36 -28.06 4.96
N SER A 226 -25.21 -27.04 4.82
CA SER A 226 -26.57 -27.20 4.29
C SER A 226 -26.57 -27.70 2.84
N GLU A 227 -25.69 -27.16 2.00
CA GLU A 227 -25.54 -27.59 0.60
C GLU A 227 -25.01 -29.02 0.51
N ARG A 228 -24.12 -29.41 1.44
CA ARG A 228 -23.63 -30.80 1.51
C ARG A 228 -24.75 -31.77 1.88
N LYS A 229 -25.56 -31.45 2.90
CA LYS A 229 -26.70 -32.28 3.32
C LYS A 229 -27.73 -32.41 2.20
N GLU A 230 -28.03 -31.34 1.48
CA GLU A 230 -28.95 -31.39 0.33
C GLU A 230 -28.41 -32.29 -0.79
N ARG A 231 -27.11 -32.20 -1.10
CA ARG A 231 -26.47 -33.06 -2.11
C ARG A 231 -26.49 -34.53 -1.70
N GLU A 232 -26.24 -34.83 -0.43
CA GLU A 232 -26.30 -36.20 0.12
C GLU A 232 -27.73 -36.75 0.05
N ALA A 233 -28.74 -35.98 0.48
CA ALA A 233 -30.15 -36.37 0.39
C ALA A 233 -30.59 -36.63 -1.06
N LYS A 234 -30.16 -35.79 -2.00
CA LYS A 234 -30.44 -35.97 -3.43
C LYS A 234 -29.78 -37.21 -4.02
N LYS A 235 -28.57 -37.56 -3.55
CA LYS A 235 -27.90 -38.81 -3.95
C LYS A 235 -28.64 -40.03 -3.41
N GLU A 236 -29.02 -40.01 -2.14
CA GLU A 236 -29.77 -41.10 -1.50
C GLU A 236 -31.13 -41.32 -2.20
N GLN A 237 -31.84 -40.24 -2.54
CA GLN A 237 -33.10 -40.35 -3.28
C GLN A 237 -32.92 -40.97 -4.67
N ARG A 238 -31.84 -40.60 -5.39
CA ARG A 238 -31.51 -41.19 -6.69
C ARG A 238 -31.16 -42.67 -6.57
N GLU A 239 -30.46 -43.04 -5.51
CA GLU A 239 -30.10 -44.43 -5.25
C GLU A 239 -31.33 -45.29 -4.93
N ARG A 240 -32.22 -44.81 -4.03
CA ARG A 240 -33.48 -45.50 -3.72
C ARG A 240 -34.36 -45.70 -4.96
N THR A 241 -34.52 -44.65 -5.77
CA THR A 241 -35.31 -44.74 -7.01
C THR A 241 -34.68 -45.67 -8.04
N ALA A 242 -33.34 -45.73 -8.12
CA ALA A 242 -32.64 -46.68 -8.97
C ALA A 242 -32.80 -48.13 -8.46
N GLN A 243 -32.71 -48.36 -7.16
CA GLN A 243 -32.93 -49.68 -6.54
C GLN A 243 -34.37 -50.17 -6.75
N GLU A 244 -35.37 -49.32 -6.55
CA GLU A 244 -36.78 -49.65 -6.81
C GLU A 244 -37.02 -50.01 -8.28
N LYS A 245 -36.42 -49.25 -9.21
CA LYS A 245 -36.50 -49.52 -10.65
C LYS A 245 -35.83 -50.85 -10.99
N ALA A 246 -34.65 -51.12 -10.45
CA ALA A 246 -33.94 -52.38 -10.64
C ALA A 246 -34.73 -53.57 -10.07
N ALA A 247 -35.35 -53.43 -8.90
CA ALA A 247 -36.20 -54.46 -8.30
C ALA A 247 -37.42 -54.77 -9.18
N ARG A 248 -38.12 -53.74 -9.68
CA ARG A 248 -39.26 -53.92 -10.61
C ARG A 248 -38.85 -54.58 -11.92
N GLU A 249 -37.70 -54.19 -12.47
CA GLU A 249 -37.16 -54.82 -13.68
C GLU A 249 -36.81 -56.29 -13.42
N ALA A 250 -36.19 -56.60 -12.27
CA ALA A 250 -35.90 -57.99 -11.88
C ALA A 250 -37.16 -58.84 -11.74
N GLU A 251 -38.23 -58.32 -11.10
CA GLU A 251 -39.52 -59.01 -11.00
C GLU A 251 -40.19 -59.23 -12.37
N ALA A 252 -40.07 -58.26 -13.29
CA ALA A 252 -40.58 -58.40 -14.65
C ALA A 252 -39.79 -59.44 -15.45
N TRP A 253 -38.47 -59.48 -15.28
CA TRP A 253 -37.60 -60.50 -15.87
C TRP A 253 -37.91 -61.89 -15.33
N ALA A 254 -38.08 -62.04 -14.01
CA ALA A 254 -38.43 -63.32 -13.39
C ALA A 254 -39.76 -63.86 -13.95
N ARG A 255 -40.80 -63.02 -14.01
CA ARG A 255 -42.10 -63.40 -14.61
C ARG A 255 -41.98 -63.78 -16.09
N SER A 256 -41.19 -63.03 -16.86
CA SER A 256 -40.98 -63.32 -18.28
C SER A 256 -40.22 -64.65 -18.48
N TRP A 257 -39.26 -64.93 -17.58
CA TRP A 257 -38.52 -66.18 -17.58
C TRP A 257 -39.39 -67.37 -17.21
N GLU A 258 -40.24 -67.26 -16.18
CA GLU A 258 -41.22 -68.29 -15.82
C GLU A 258 -42.17 -68.60 -16.99
N GLN A 259 -42.69 -67.58 -17.66
CA GLN A 259 -43.54 -67.76 -18.85
C GLN A 259 -42.78 -68.47 -19.98
N TYR A 260 -41.51 -68.13 -20.19
CA TYR A 260 -40.66 -68.79 -21.17
C TYR A 260 -40.42 -70.26 -20.82
N THR A 261 -40.09 -70.57 -19.56
CA THR A 261 -39.87 -71.96 -19.11
C THR A 261 -41.15 -72.79 -19.23
N ASP A 262 -42.30 -72.24 -18.85
CA ASP A 262 -43.61 -72.90 -19.02
C ASP A 262 -43.89 -73.18 -20.50
N ALA A 263 -43.67 -72.20 -21.37
CA ALA A 263 -43.85 -72.37 -22.82
C ALA A 263 -42.89 -73.44 -23.38
N TRP A 264 -41.65 -73.47 -22.91
CA TRP A 264 -40.64 -74.43 -23.31
C TRP A 264 -40.97 -75.85 -22.86
N ASP A 265 -41.43 -76.04 -21.62
CA ASP A 265 -41.84 -77.34 -21.11
C ASP A 265 -43.09 -77.87 -21.84
N ASN A 266 -44.01 -76.98 -22.21
CA ASN A 266 -45.14 -77.31 -23.08
C ASN A 266 -44.69 -77.82 -24.46
N ILE A 267 -43.59 -77.30 -25.01
CA ILE A 267 -43.02 -77.75 -26.30
C ILE A 267 -42.33 -79.11 -26.13
N LYS A 268 -41.58 -79.33 -25.05
CA LYS A 268 -40.86 -80.58 -24.79
C LYS A 268 -41.76 -81.77 -24.48
N ASN A 269 -42.88 -81.55 -23.79
CA ASN A 269 -43.83 -82.58 -23.40
C ASN A 269 -45.21 -82.42 -24.07
N PRO A 270 -45.33 -82.61 -25.39
CA PRO A 270 -46.60 -82.43 -26.09
C PRO A 270 -47.68 -83.46 -25.70
N LYS A 271 -47.31 -84.55 -25.01
CA LYS A 271 -48.19 -85.69 -24.70
C LYS A 271 -49.19 -85.45 -23.55
N SER A 272 -49.11 -84.33 -22.81
CA SER A 272 -50.03 -84.05 -21.68
C SER A 272 -51.29 -83.24 -22.05
N LYS A 273 -51.39 -82.70 -23.27
CA LYS A 273 -52.53 -81.88 -23.73
C LYS A 273 -53.51 -82.62 -24.64
N GLN A 274 -53.87 -83.85 -24.28
CA GLN A 274 -54.88 -84.64 -25.01
C GLN A 274 -56.06 -85.03 -24.10
N VAL A 275 -56.70 -84.09 -23.40
CA VAL A 275 -58.05 -84.31 -22.84
C VAL A 275 -58.88 -83.01 -22.84
N SER A 276 -60.07 -83.08 -23.44
CA SER A 276 -61.23 -82.17 -23.32
C SER A 276 -61.21 -80.81 -24.03
N ARG A 277 -61.34 -80.84 -25.36
CA ARG A 277 -62.15 -79.85 -26.08
C ARG A 277 -63.64 -80.17 -25.82
N THR A 278 -64.20 -79.64 -24.75
CA THR A 278 -65.66 -79.52 -24.61
C THR A 278 -66.12 -78.22 -25.24
N ILE A 279 -67.01 -78.36 -26.22
CA ILE A 279 -67.72 -77.29 -26.92
C ILE A 279 -68.59 -76.56 -25.87
N GLY A 280 -68.32 -75.29 -25.62
CA GLY A 280 -69.02 -74.52 -24.59
C GLY A 280 -69.15 -73.05 -24.98
N HIS A 281 -70.33 -72.72 -25.51
CA HIS A 281 -71.02 -71.43 -25.58
C HIS A 281 -70.26 -70.12 -25.85
N ALA A 282 -70.65 -69.51 -26.96
CA ALA A 282 -70.44 -68.10 -27.30
C ALA A 282 -71.09 -67.17 -26.26
N PRO A 283 -70.34 -66.21 -25.69
CA PRO A 283 -70.93 -65.04 -25.04
C PRO A 283 -71.25 -63.96 -26.09
N SER A 284 -72.49 -63.51 -25.98
CA SER A 284 -73.12 -62.38 -26.66
C SER A 284 -72.31 -61.10 -26.58
N ASN A 285 -72.39 -60.33 -27.68
CA ASN A 285 -72.13 -58.90 -27.74
C ASN A 285 -72.64 -58.16 -26.51
N ASP A 286 -71.81 -57.27 -25.95
CA ASP A 286 -72.32 -55.97 -25.53
C ASP A 286 -71.27 -54.88 -25.71
N ALA A 287 -71.68 -53.86 -26.46
CA ALA A 287 -70.87 -52.75 -26.90
C ALA A 287 -70.72 -51.73 -25.78
N GLY A 288 -69.51 -51.60 -25.23
CA GLY A 288 -69.13 -50.53 -24.32
C GLY A 288 -68.12 -49.58 -24.97
N CYS A 289 -68.61 -48.64 -25.77
CA CYS A 289 -67.83 -47.53 -26.30
C CYS A 289 -67.39 -46.60 -25.14
N VAL A 290 -66.15 -46.73 -24.66
CA VAL A 290 -65.59 -45.78 -23.69
C VAL A 290 -64.60 -44.86 -24.40
N SER A 291 -65.10 -43.68 -24.71
CA SER A 291 -64.37 -42.54 -25.28
C SER A 291 -63.15 -42.19 -24.41
N THR A 292 -61.96 -42.54 -24.90
CA THR A 292 -60.68 -42.08 -24.32
C THR A 292 -60.39 -40.68 -24.85
N LYS A 293 -60.79 -39.66 -24.07
CA LYS A 293 -60.34 -38.28 -24.26
C LYS A 293 -58.81 -38.23 -24.11
N LEU A 294 -58.12 -38.08 -25.23
CA LEU A 294 -56.75 -37.58 -25.33
C LEU A 294 -56.66 -36.21 -24.62
N ARG A 295 -56.18 -36.21 -23.37
CA ARG A 295 -55.66 -34.98 -22.75
C ARG A 295 -54.23 -34.77 -23.24
N LEU A 296 -54.10 -33.90 -24.24
CA LEU A 296 -52.85 -33.20 -24.56
C LEU A 296 -52.41 -32.44 -23.30
N SER A 297 -51.34 -32.91 -22.65
CA SER A 297 -50.60 -32.12 -21.68
C SER A 297 -49.77 -31.08 -22.43
N PRO A 298 -49.89 -29.78 -22.12
CA PRO A 298 -49.13 -28.75 -22.80
C PRO A 298 -47.64 -28.87 -22.48
N LEU A 299 -46.86 -29.02 -23.55
CA LEU A 299 -45.43 -28.75 -23.59
C LEU A 299 -45.12 -27.37 -22.99
N LEU A 300 -44.14 -27.36 -22.08
CA LEU A 300 -43.02 -26.42 -22.03
C LEU A 300 -43.37 -24.93 -22.26
N LYS A 301 -43.53 -24.19 -21.15
CA LYS A 301 -43.13 -22.78 -21.10
C LYS A 301 -42.29 -22.54 -19.85
N GLY A 302 -41.05 -22.15 -20.06
CA GLY A 302 -40.12 -21.78 -18.99
C GLY A 302 -38.68 -21.64 -19.46
N ILE A 303 -38.44 -21.09 -20.66
CA ILE A 303 -37.12 -20.58 -21.01
C ILE A 303 -37.00 -19.21 -20.36
N PHE A 304 -36.18 -19.19 -19.32
CA PHE A 304 -35.58 -18.01 -18.71
C PHE A 304 -34.84 -17.20 -19.79
N LEU A 305 -35.24 -15.95 -20.00
CA LEU A 305 -34.40 -14.92 -20.60
C LEU A 305 -34.18 -13.86 -19.51
N GLY A 306 -32.99 -13.87 -18.91
CA GLY A 306 -32.35 -12.70 -18.32
C GLY A 306 -31.32 -12.18 -19.34
N PRO A 307 -31.12 -10.85 -19.41
CA PRO A 307 -30.19 -10.19 -18.48
C PRO A 307 -30.87 -9.32 -17.42
#